data_AF-A0A4R1TPY2-F1
#
_entry.id   AF-A0A4R1TPY2-F1
#
_cell.length_a   1.000
_cell.length_b   1.000
_cell.length_c   1.000
_cell.angle_alpha   90.00
_cell.angle_beta   90.00
_cell.angle_gamma   90.00
#
_symmetry.space_group_name_H-M   'P 1'
#
loop_
_entity.id
_entity.type
_entity.pdbx_description
1 polymer ?
#
loop_
_entity_poly.entity_id
_entity_poly.type
_entity_poly.pdbx_seq_one_letter_code
_entity_poly.pdbx_strand_id
1 'polypeptide(L)'
;RRSNMLLPRPSERPNERRKLTFRLDEKPGDPHEYGMRTDGDRGGKVRSMGFDGKARWQTAGPGKADIGSDPASLQEAIVTNYLSINGFFFPDRFPATFKFVRTAEEGRRRFDIVEITPKGGRPLEVWFDSNTHLIQRVVDTQGTPAVRVEASDYRRGAGGLMVAYRLDVFGPDGSVMDQGTVASFQCGRIDRAIFAPPTAP
;
A
#
# COMPACT_ATOMS: atom_id res chain seq x y z
N ARG A 1 -11.28 19.99 -8.37
CA ARG A 1 -11.91 18.71 -7.93
C ARG A 1 -10.77 17.77 -7.58
N ARG A 2 -10.60 17.37 -6.30
CA ARG A 2 -9.55 16.44 -5.90
C ARG A 2 -9.99 15.03 -6.31
N SER A 3 -9.25 14.40 -7.23
CA SER A 3 -9.49 13.01 -7.63
C SER A 3 -8.83 12.10 -6.59
N ASN A 4 -9.62 11.29 -5.90
CA ASN A 4 -9.10 10.27 -4.99
C ASN A 4 -8.57 9.08 -5.81
N MET A 5 -7.42 8.53 -5.41
CA MET A 5 -6.69 7.52 -6.17
C MET A 5 -6.17 6.40 -5.26
N LEU A 6 -5.98 5.19 -5.79
CA LEU A 6 -5.50 4.05 -5.01
C LEU A 6 -4.35 3.30 -5.70
N LEU A 7 -3.22 3.15 -5.00
CA LEU A 7 -2.11 2.27 -5.35
C LEU A 7 -2.28 0.88 -4.71
N PRO A 8 -2.40 -0.19 -5.51
CA PRO A 8 -2.28 -1.56 -5.02
C PRO A 8 -0.83 -1.90 -4.61
N ARG A 9 -0.62 -3.07 -4.02
CA ARG A 9 0.70 -3.53 -3.56
C ARG A 9 1.47 -4.25 -4.68
N PRO A 10 2.79 -4.08 -4.78
CA PRO A 10 3.63 -5.02 -5.51
C PRO A 10 3.94 -6.30 -4.72
N SER A 11 4.23 -7.37 -5.44
CA SER A 11 4.61 -8.68 -4.91
C SER A 11 6.08 -8.74 -4.49
N GLU A 12 6.40 -9.65 -3.57
CA GLU A 12 7.80 -9.94 -3.20
C GLU A 12 8.48 -10.84 -4.23
N ARG A 13 7.73 -11.48 -5.16
CA ARG A 13 8.25 -12.43 -6.16
C ARG A 13 7.35 -12.59 -7.39
N PRO A 14 7.91 -12.59 -8.62
CA PRO A 14 7.14 -12.61 -9.86
C PRO A 14 6.11 -13.75 -9.93
N ASN A 15 4.88 -13.43 -10.40
CA ASN A 15 3.71 -14.29 -10.66
C ASN A 15 2.68 -14.54 -9.53
N GLU A 16 2.53 -13.63 -8.56
CA GLU A 16 1.51 -13.75 -7.51
C GLU A 16 0.13 -13.18 -7.93
N ARG A 17 -0.95 -13.98 -7.84
CA ARG A 17 -2.33 -13.46 -7.92
C ARG A 17 -2.78 -13.05 -6.51
N ARG A 18 -3.06 -11.75 -6.31
CA ARG A 18 -3.51 -11.20 -5.03
C ARG A 18 -4.94 -10.68 -5.11
N LYS A 19 -5.72 -10.95 -4.07
CA LYS A 19 -6.98 -10.24 -3.81
C LYS A 19 -6.71 -9.21 -2.72
N LEU A 20 -6.57 -7.95 -3.12
CA LEU A 20 -6.42 -6.82 -2.20
C LEU A 20 -7.82 -6.29 -1.87
N THR A 21 -8.19 -6.33 -0.59
CA THR A 21 -9.48 -5.84 -0.12
C THR A 21 -9.24 -4.60 0.76
N PHE A 22 -9.72 -3.44 0.30
CA PHE A 22 -9.54 -2.16 0.99
C PHE A 22 -10.86 -1.65 1.56
N ARG A 23 -10.84 -1.10 2.79
CA ARG A 23 -11.99 -0.38 3.37
C ARG A 23 -11.75 1.12 3.32
N LEU A 24 -12.73 1.83 2.77
CA LEU A 24 -12.88 3.28 2.84
C LEU A 24 -14.24 3.55 3.46
N ASP A 25 -14.31 3.71 4.78
CA ASP A 25 -15.59 3.98 5.45
C ASP A 25 -15.74 5.46 5.84
N GLU A 26 -16.94 6.01 5.69
CA GLU A 26 -17.33 7.35 6.13
C GLU A 26 -18.22 7.22 7.39
N LYS A 27 -17.65 7.27 8.62
CA LYS A 27 -18.25 7.85 9.87
C LYS A 27 -17.49 7.44 11.16
N PRO A 28 -17.62 8.22 12.26
CA PRO A 28 -16.66 8.26 13.36
C PRO A 28 -16.87 7.11 14.36
N GLY A 29 -15.90 6.22 14.43
CA GLY A 29 -15.82 5.11 15.36
C GLY A 29 -14.39 4.61 15.37
N ASP A 30 -13.60 5.26 16.22
CA ASP A 30 -12.14 5.22 16.37
C ASP A 30 -11.33 5.53 15.08
N PRO A 31 -10.70 6.72 14.97
CA PRO A 31 -9.87 7.05 13.82
C PRO A 31 -8.60 6.18 13.71
N HIS A 32 -8.28 5.35 14.73
CA HIS A 32 -6.99 4.65 14.82
C HIS A 32 -6.98 3.17 14.41
N GLU A 33 -8.12 2.54 14.11
CA GLU A 33 -8.15 1.11 13.77
C GLU A 33 -8.49 0.89 12.29
N TYR A 34 -7.45 0.86 11.46
CA TYR A 34 -7.55 0.38 10.08
C TYR A 34 -7.01 -1.03 9.99
N GLY A 35 -7.68 -1.83 9.17
CA GLY A 35 -7.29 -3.18 8.89
C GLY A 35 -6.79 -3.32 7.47
N MET A 36 -5.68 -4.03 7.29
CA MET A 36 -5.26 -4.51 5.98
C MET A 36 -5.16 -6.03 6.04
N ARG A 37 -5.63 -6.69 4.98
CA ARG A 37 -5.40 -8.11 4.76
C ARG A 37 -5.00 -8.34 3.32
N THR A 38 -3.96 -9.15 3.13
CA THR A 38 -3.53 -9.68 1.85
C THR A 38 -3.60 -11.20 1.90
N ASP A 39 -4.33 -11.77 0.96
CA ASP A 39 -4.32 -13.19 0.67
C ASP A 39 -3.58 -13.42 -0.65
N GLY A 40 -2.60 -14.32 -0.64
CA GLY A 40 -1.84 -14.73 -1.82
C GLY A 40 -1.91 -16.24 -2.01
N ASP A 41 -2.06 -16.68 -3.26
CA ASP A 41 -1.90 -18.08 -3.65
C ASP A 41 -0.60 -18.22 -4.43
N ARG A 42 0.23 -19.19 -4.02
CA ARG A 42 1.41 -19.60 -4.78
C ARG A 42 1.41 -21.11 -5.00
N GLY A 43 0.96 -21.53 -6.18
CA GLY A 43 0.97 -22.93 -6.59
C GLY A 43 0.17 -23.81 -5.62
N GLY A 44 -0.98 -23.30 -5.13
CA GLY A 44 -1.84 -23.99 -4.16
C GLY A 44 -1.44 -23.78 -2.70
N LYS A 45 -0.38 -23.01 -2.42
CA LYS A 45 -0.04 -22.58 -1.05
C LYS A 45 -0.64 -21.21 -0.80
N VAL A 46 -1.71 -21.18 -0.01
CA VAL A 46 -2.35 -19.94 0.44
C VAL A 46 -1.58 -19.38 1.63
N ARG A 47 -1.22 -18.10 1.55
CA ARG A 47 -0.70 -17.32 2.67
C ARG A 47 -1.59 -16.11 2.88
N SER A 48 -1.98 -15.90 4.13
CA SER A 48 -2.67 -14.69 4.55
C SER A 48 -1.77 -13.88 5.45
N MET A 49 -1.79 -12.56 5.29
CA MET A 49 -1.14 -11.64 6.20
C MET A 49 -1.98 -10.40 6.38
N GLY A 50 -1.79 -9.71 7.49
CA GLY A 50 -2.53 -8.50 7.75
C GLY A 50 -1.98 -7.68 8.91
N PHE A 51 -2.71 -6.62 9.18
CA PHE A 51 -2.48 -5.68 10.26
C PHE A 51 -3.83 -5.20 10.74
N ASP A 52 -4.05 -5.21 12.04
CA ASP A 52 -5.32 -4.85 12.68
C ASP A 52 -5.32 -3.41 13.25
N GLY A 53 -4.27 -2.63 12.98
CA GLY A 53 -4.04 -1.33 13.61
C GLY A 53 -3.00 -1.38 14.74
N LYS A 54 -2.66 -2.57 15.25
CA LYS A 54 -1.78 -2.75 16.42
C LYS A 54 -0.61 -3.69 16.13
N ALA A 55 -0.87 -4.83 15.48
CA ALA A 55 0.15 -5.85 15.23
C ALA A 55 0.07 -6.39 13.80
N ARG A 56 1.24 -6.75 13.25
CA ARG A 56 1.29 -7.51 11.98
C ARG A 56 1.13 -8.99 12.26
N TRP A 57 0.35 -9.67 11.44
CA TRP A 57 0.17 -11.11 11.50
C TRP A 57 0.36 -11.75 10.13
N GLN A 58 0.82 -12.99 10.12
CA GLN A 58 0.90 -13.81 8.92
C GLN A 58 0.65 -15.27 9.25
N THR A 59 0.02 -16.01 8.34
CA THR A 59 -0.16 -17.46 8.51
C THR A 59 1.18 -18.16 8.32
N ALA A 60 1.64 -18.87 9.36
CA ALA A 60 2.85 -19.69 9.35
C ALA A 60 2.56 -21.17 8.98
N GLY A 61 1.29 -21.51 8.73
CA GLY A 61 0.78 -22.84 8.44
C GLY A 61 -0.67 -22.98 8.92
N PRO A 62 -1.29 -24.17 8.78
CA PRO A 62 -2.65 -24.41 9.29
C PRO A 62 -2.75 -24.07 10.79
N GLY A 63 -3.65 -23.15 11.14
CA GLY A 63 -3.97 -22.80 12.54
C GLY A 63 -2.90 -22.01 13.31
N LYS A 64 -1.79 -21.59 12.69
CA LYS A 64 -0.73 -20.81 13.36
C LYS A 64 -0.50 -19.47 12.68
N ALA A 65 -0.59 -18.40 13.46
CA ALA A 65 -0.20 -17.06 13.05
C ALA A 65 1.14 -16.68 13.70
N ASP A 66 2.06 -16.17 12.90
CA ASP A 66 3.25 -15.48 13.37
C ASP A 66 2.92 -13.99 13.54
N ILE A 67 3.01 -13.52 14.79
CA ILE A 67 2.72 -12.16 15.20
C ILE A 67 4.03 -11.47 15.52
N GLY A 68 4.33 -10.39 14.80
CA GLY A 68 5.55 -9.62 15.04
C GLY A 68 5.25 -8.27 15.65
N SER A 69 6.03 -7.92 16.66
CA SER A 69 5.97 -6.62 17.34
C SER A 69 7.34 -6.00 17.54
N ASP A 70 8.40 -6.55 16.93
CA ASP A 70 9.71 -5.91 16.99
C ASP A 70 9.69 -4.58 16.21
N PRO A 71 10.48 -3.57 16.64
CA PRO A 71 10.39 -2.22 16.07
C PRO A 71 10.61 -2.15 14.55
N ALA A 72 11.52 -2.96 14.01
CA ALA A 72 11.81 -2.97 12.58
C ALA A 72 10.65 -3.58 11.78
N SER A 73 10.10 -4.72 12.21
CA SER A 73 8.90 -5.30 11.61
C SER A 73 7.70 -4.37 11.68
N LEU A 74 7.52 -3.63 12.79
CA LEU A 74 6.43 -2.67 12.93
C LEU A 74 6.60 -1.48 12.01
N GLN A 75 7.80 -0.89 11.92
CA GLN A 75 8.06 0.22 11.01
C GLN A 75 7.81 -0.17 9.55
N GLU A 76 8.26 -1.36 9.14
CA GLU A 76 7.98 -1.93 7.82
C GLU A 76 6.48 -2.12 7.57
N ALA A 77 5.77 -2.71 8.53
CA ALA A 77 4.33 -2.91 8.43
C ALA A 77 3.57 -1.58 8.32
N ILE A 78 3.95 -0.56 9.11
CA ILE A 78 3.33 0.77 9.07
C ILE A 78 3.49 1.38 7.68
N VAL A 79 4.71 1.40 7.15
CA VAL A 79 5.03 1.98 5.83
C VAL A 79 4.29 1.24 4.71
N THR A 80 4.40 -0.09 4.69
CA THR A 80 3.73 -0.94 3.72
C THR A 80 2.22 -0.72 3.73
N ASN A 81 1.61 -0.70 4.91
CA ASN A 81 0.16 -0.57 5.02
C ASN A 81 -0.30 0.85 4.69
N TYR A 82 0.45 1.86 5.13
CA TYR A 82 0.14 3.26 4.83
C TYR A 82 0.09 3.51 3.32
N LEU A 83 1.06 2.99 2.55
CA LEU A 83 1.03 3.09 1.09
C LEU A 83 -0.13 2.31 0.48
N SER A 84 -0.35 1.08 0.94
CA SER A 84 -1.37 0.19 0.37
C SER A 84 -2.78 0.77 0.50
N ILE A 85 -3.11 1.37 1.65
CA ILE A 85 -4.42 2.01 1.86
C ILE A 85 -4.46 3.46 1.38
N ASN A 86 -3.36 3.96 0.82
CA ASN A 86 -3.18 5.36 0.41
C ASN A 86 -3.49 6.32 1.57
N GLY A 87 -2.85 6.07 2.70
CA GLY A 87 -3.17 6.67 3.98
C GLY A 87 -3.08 8.20 4.00
N PHE A 88 -2.29 8.78 3.09
CA PHE A 88 -2.20 10.23 2.90
C PHE A 88 -3.52 10.91 2.50
N PHE A 89 -4.53 10.17 2.02
CA PHE A 89 -5.87 10.72 1.80
C PHE A 89 -6.72 10.82 3.08
N PHE A 90 -6.29 10.22 4.18
CA PHE A 90 -7.02 10.22 5.46
C PHE A 90 -6.09 10.66 6.59
N PRO A 91 -5.57 11.91 6.56
CA PRO A 91 -4.57 12.37 7.51
C PRO A 91 -5.04 12.32 8.97
N ASP A 92 -6.34 12.45 9.23
CA ASP A 92 -6.91 12.30 10.58
C ASP A 92 -6.86 10.86 11.10
N ARG A 93 -6.87 9.87 10.20
CA ARG A 93 -6.80 8.44 10.54
C ARG A 93 -5.38 7.91 10.50
N PHE A 94 -4.60 8.40 9.54
CA PHE A 94 -3.22 7.99 9.28
C PHE A 94 -2.33 9.23 9.36
N PRO A 95 -2.01 9.67 10.59
CA PRO A 95 -1.18 10.84 10.78
C PRO A 95 0.18 10.63 10.11
N ALA A 96 0.59 11.63 9.33
CA ALA A 96 1.86 11.68 8.64
C ALA A 96 2.33 13.13 8.53
N THR A 97 3.64 13.32 8.41
CA THR A 97 4.20 14.61 8.01
C THR A 97 4.37 14.65 6.49
N PHE A 98 4.19 15.84 5.92
CA PHE A 98 4.28 16.07 4.49
C PHE A 98 5.24 17.23 4.25
N LYS A 99 6.20 17.03 3.35
CA LYS A 99 7.16 18.05 2.97
C LYS A 99 7.26 18.08 1.45
N PHE A 100 6.92 19.22 0.86
CA PHE A 100 7.23 19.45 -0.55
C PHE A 100 8.76 19.49 -0.70
N VAL A 101 9.29 18.63 -1.57
CA VAL A 101 10.72 18.53 -1.82
C VAL A 101 11.09 19.45 -2.97
N ARG A 102 10.49 19.23 -4.14
CA ARG A 102 10.74 19.97 -5.38
C ARG A 102 9.73 19.59 -6.45
N THR A 103 9.75 20.33 -7.54
CA THR A 103 9.25 19.87 -8.84
C THR A 103 10.42 19.28 -9.63
N ALA A 104 10.19 18.19 -10.37
CA ALA A 104 11.17 17.60 -11.29
C ALA A 104 10.56 17.42 -12.68
N GLU A 105 11.41 17.49 -13.71
CA GLU A 105 11.02 17.22 -15.10
C GLU A 105 11.77 15.98 -15.61
N GLU A 106 11.05 15.04 -16.22
CA GLU A 106 11.62 13.88 -16.91
C GLU A 106 11.01 13.79 -18.30
N GLY A 107 11.79 14.16 -19.32
CA GLY A 107 11.32 14.24 -20.70
C GLY A 107 10.18 15.26 -20.84
N ARG A 108 8.97 14.78 -21.18
CA ARG A 108 7.77 15.63 -21.30
C ARG A 108 6.89 15.62 -20.05
N ARG A 109 7.34 14.95 -18.98
CA ARG A 109 6.57 14.79 -17.75
C ARG A 109 7.12 15.72 -16.68
N ARG A 110 6.20 16.27 -15.89
CA ARG A 110 6.51 17.13 -14.75
C ARG A 110 5.91 16.49 -13.51
N PHE A 111 6.69 16.45 -12.43
CA PHE A 111 6.30 15.83 -11.17
C PHE A 111 6.45 16.79 -10.01
N ASP A 112 5.49 16.77 -9.10
CA ASP A 112 5.61 17.35 -7.77
C ASP A 112 5.97 16.25 -6.78
N ILE A 113 7.09 16.43 -6.09
CA ILE A 113 7.68 15.40 -5.25
C ILE A 113 7.47 15.81 -3.80
N VAL A 114 6.78 14.93 -3.07
CA VAL A 114 6.45 15.12 -1.67
C VAL A 114 7.08 14.00 -0.86
N GLU A 115 7.86 14.36 0.14
CA GLU A 115 8.30 13.42 1.17
C GLU A 115 7.15 13.26 2.17
N ILE A 116 6.74 12.01 2.37
CA ILE A 116 5.67 11.63 3.29
C ILE A 116 6.24 10.71 4.35
N THR A 117 6.10 11.07 5.62
CA THR A 117 6.55 10.24 6.75
C THR A 117 5.36 9.85 7.61
N PRO A 118 4.86 8.61 7.51
CA PRO A 118 3.80 8.10 8.39
C PRO A 118 4.27 8.10 9.85
N LYS A 119 3.37 8.37 10.79
CA LYS A 119 3.67 8.28 12.23
C LYS A 119 4.13 6.86 12.57
N GLY A 120 5.34 6.73 13.13
CA GLY A 120 5.96 5.44 13.44
C GLY A 120 6.52 4.69 12.22
N GLY A 121 6.43 5.27 11.02
CA GLY A 121 7.02 4.76 9.80
C GLY A 121 8.37 5.41 9.46
N ARG A 122 8.77 5.31 8.20
CA ARG A 122 9.96 5.96 7.63
C ARG A 122 9.55 6.89 6.47
N PRO A 123 10.36 7.88 6.09
CA PRO A 123 10.06 8.78 4.98
C PRO A 123 10.04 8.05 3.64
N LEU A 124 9.14 8.47 2.77
CA LEU A 124 8.98 7.99 1.39
C LEU A 124 8.88 9.19 0.46
N GLU A 125 9.54 9.15 -0.69
CA GLU A 125 9.25 10.13 -1.74
C GLU A 125 8.07 9.65 -2.59
N VAL A 126 7.04 10.49 -2.70
CA VAL A 126 5.89 10.24 -3.57
C VAL A 126 5.87 11.30 -4.67
N TRP A 127 5.90 10.82 -5.91
CA TRP A 127 5.98 11.63 -7.10
C TRP A 127 4.61 11.69 -7.75
N PHE A 128 4.02 12.87 -7.74
CA PHE A 128 2.73 13.15 -8.36
C PHE A 128 2.94 13.78 -9.73
N ASP A 129 2.28 13.28 -10.76
CA ASP A 129 2.22 13.96 -12.05
C ASP A 129 1.54 15.33 -11.88
N SER A 130 2.22 16.42 -12.23
CA SER A 130 1.72 17.78 -11.95
C SER A 130 0.45 18.13 -12.71
N ASN A 131 0.15 17.45 -13.82
CA ASN A 131 -1.04 17.72 -14.64
C ASN A 131 -2.26 16.92 -14.15
N THR A 132 -2.06 15.66 -13.80
CA THR A 132 -3.14 14.74 -13.44
C THR A 132 -3.31 14.57 -11.93
N HIS A 133 -2.31 14.98 -11.15
CA HIS A 133 -2.17 14.76 -9.70
C HIS A 133 -2.20 13.28 -9.30
N LEU A 134 -1.97 12.37 -10.25
CA LEU A 134 -1.87 10.93 -9.99
C LEU A 134 -0.45 10.58 -9.54
N ILE A 135 -0.31 9.59 -8.65
CA ILE A 135 1.00 9.09 -8.25
C ILE A 135 1.56 8.30 -9.40
N GLN A 136 2.79 8.60 -9.77
CA GLN A 136 3.47 7.89 -10.83
C GLN A 136 4.60 7.04 -10.27
N ARG A 137 5.18 7.49 -9.15
CA ARG A 137 6.31 6.82 -8.54
C ARG A 137 6.28 6.98 -7.02
N VAL A 138 6.63 5.91 -6.33
CA VAL A 138 6.98 5.91 -4.91
C VAL A 138 8.41 5.41 -4.79
N VAL A 139 9.24 6.11 -4.03
CA VAL A 139 10.62 5.73 -3.77
C VAL A 139 10.80 5.53 -2.27
N ASP A 140 11.27 4.35 -1.90
CA ASP A 140 11.64 3.98 -0.55
C ASP A 140 13.11 3.60 -0.51
N THR A 141 13.96 4.57 -0.17
CA THR A 141 15.41 4.40 -0.11
C THR A 141 15.88 3.79 1.21
N GLN A 142 15.03 3.77 2.24
CA GLN A 142 15.33 3.28 3.58
C GLN A 142 14.73 1.89 3.85
N GLY A 143 13.90 1.37 2.95
CA GLY A 143 13.41 0.01 2.95
C GLY A 143 14.55 -1.01 2.78
N THR A 144 14.26 -2.27 3.14
CA THR A 144 15.19 -3.40 2.93
C THR A 144 14.47 -4.49 2.14
N PRO A 145 14.69 -4.58 0.81
CA PRO A 145 15.56 -3.73 -0.01
C PRO A 145 14.98 -2.33 -0.25
N ALA A 146 15.85 -1.39 -0.63
CA ALA A 146 15.42 -0.12 -1.19
C ALA A 146 14.70 -0.37 -2.53
N VAL A 147 13.57 0.28 -2.75
CA VAL A 147 12.73 0.03 -3.92
C VAL A 147 12.18 1.31 -4.51
N ARG A 148 11.90 1.25 -5.82
CA ARG A 148 11.11 2.22 -6.55
C ARG A 148 9.90 1.50 -7.15
N VAL A 149 8.70 1.99 -6.87
CA VAL A 149 7.46 1.47 -7.45
C VAL A 149 6.94 2.48 -8.46
N GLU A 150 6.69 2.05 -9.69
CA GLU A 150 6.01 2.85 -10.70
C GLU A 150 4.57 2.38 -10.90
N ALA A 151 3.65 3.34 -10.94
CA ALA A 151 2.22 3.09 -11.05
C ALA A 151 1.70 3.61 -12.39
N SER A 152 1.00 2.76 -13.12
CA SER A 152 0.51 3.08 -14.47
C SER A 152 -0.82 2.40 -14.77
N ASP A 153 -1.31 2.59 -16.00
CA ASP A 153 -2.59 2.06 -16.47
C ASP A 153 -3.74 2.49 -15.56
N TYR A 154 -3.85 3.80 -15.36
CA TYR A 154 -4.88 4.38 -14.51
C TYR A 154 -6.25 4.29 -15.16
N ARG A 155 -7.19 3.64 -14.47
CA ARG A 155 -8.57 3.46 -14.93
C ARG A 155 -9.54 3.92 -13.86
N ARG A 156 -10.74 4.34 -14.27
CA ARG A 156 -11.83 4.62 -13.32
C ARG A 156 -12.35 3.30 -12.75
N GLY A 157 -12.26 3.16 -11.43
CA GLY A 157 -12.81 2.05 -10.67
C GLY A 157 -14.14 2.39 -9.99
N ALA A 158 -14.57 1.50 -9.10
CA ALA A 158 -15.74 1.69 -8.26
C ALA A 158 -15.66 3.02 -7.48
N GLY A 159 -16.81 3.69 -7.31
CA GLY A 159 -16.88 5.00 -6.63
C GLY A 159 -16.24 6.16 -7.40
N GLY A 160 -15.85 5.96 -8.67
CA GLY A 160 -15.22 6.99 -9.50
C GLY A 160 -13.74 7.24 -9.21
N LEU A 161 -13.11 6.40 -8.38
CA LEU A 161 -11.70 6.46 -8.02
C LEU A 161 -10.82 6.16 -9.23
N MET A 162 -9.70 6.86 -9.38
CA MET A 162 -8.65 6.46 -10.32
C MET A 162 -7.78 5.39 -9.65
N VAL A 163 -7.66 4.22 -10.28
CA VAL A 163 -6.89 3.10 -9.72
C VAL A 163 -5.78 2.75 -10.70
N ALA A 164 -4.56 2.56 -10.20
CA ALA A 164 -3.46 2.04 -11.00
C ALA A 164 -3.68 0.54 -11.24
N TYR A 165 -3.86 0.13 -12.50
CA TYR A 165 -4.03 -1.29 -12.83
C TYR A 165 -2.71 -2.01 -13.07
N ARG A 166 -1.59 -1.28 -13.09
CA ARG A 166 -0.25 -1.81 -13.24
C ARG A 166 0.71 -1.19 -12.24
N LEU A 167 1.54 -2.04 -11.65
CA LEU A 167 2.62 -1.66 -10.74
C LEU A 167 3.88 -2.39 -11.17
N ASP A 168 4.97 -1.65 -11.35
CA ASP A 168 6.29 -2.22 -11.63
C ASP A 168 7.23 -1.86 -10.47
N VAL A 169 7.88 -2.85 -9.86
CA VAL A 169 8.87 -2.65 -8.80
C VAL A 169 10.25 -2.76 -9.37
N PHE A 170 11.07 -1.79 -9.01
CA PHE A 170 12.46 -1.73 -9.37
C PHE A 170 13.32 -1.79 -8.11
N GLY A 171 14.38 -2.59 -8.20
CA GLY A 171 15.45 -2.60 -7.22
C GLY A 171 16.34 -1.37 -7.33
N PRO A 172 17.33 -1.23 -6.44
CA PRO A 172 18.22 -0.08 -6.41
C PRO A 172 19.11 0.02 -7.67
N ASP A 173 19.35 -1.10 -8.34
CA ASP A 173 20.09 -1.19 -9.61
C ASP A 173 19.21 -0.95 -10.85
N GLY A 174 17.92 -0.67 -10.65
CA GLY A 174 16.95 -0.49 -11.73
C GLY A 174 16.42 -1.80 -12.34
N SER A 175 16.82 -2.96 -11.81
CA SER A 175 16.27 -4.25 -12.23
C SER A 175 14.79 -4.36 -11.85
N VAL A 176 13.98 -4.98 -12.70
CA VAL A 176 12.57 -5.28 -12.36
C VAL A 176 12.56 -6.42 -11.35
N MET A 177 12.15 -6.11 -10.12
CA MET A 177 12.03 -7.10 -9.05
C MET A 177 10.69 -7.80 -9.07
N ASP A 178 9.63 -7.06 -9.42
CA ASP A 178 8.27 -7.59 -9.44
C ASP A 178 7.35 -6.74 -10.34
N GLN A 179 6.26 -7.38 -10.80
CA GLN A 179 5.21 -6.72 -11.57
C GLN A 179 3.84 -7.19 -11.08
N GLY A 180 2.98 -6.23 -10.76
CA GLY A 180 1.61 -6.44 -10.31
C GLY A 180 0.60 -5.92 -11.32
N THR A 181 -0.50 -6.65 -11.49
CA THR A 181 -1.68 -6.18 -12.22
C THR A 181 -2.93 -6.30 -11.35
N VAL A 182 -3.82 -5.32 -11.46
CA VAL A 182 -5.12 -5.36 -10.79
C VAL A 182 -6.12 -6.02 -11.71
N ALA A 183 -6.62 -7.21 -11.33
CA ALA A 183 -7.68 -7.86 -12.09
C ALA A 183 -9.05 -7.24 -11.82
N SER A 184 -9.30 -6.82 -10.58
CA SER A 184 -10.58 -6.24 -10.17
C SER A 184 -10.39 -5.28 -9.00
N PHE A 185 -11.27 -4.29 -8.92
CA PHE A 185 -11.32 -3.33 -7.83
C PHE A 185 -12.77 -3.14 -7.37
N GLN A 186 -13.00 -3.20 -6.07
CA GLN A 186 -14.32 -3.09 -5.46
C GLN A 186 -14.25 -2.15 -4.25
N CYS A 187 -15.31 -1.38 -4.04
CA CYS A 187 -15.52 -0.59 -2.84
C CYS A 187 -16.80 -1.06 -2.17
N GLY A 188 -16.76 -1.17 -0.84
CA GLY A 188 -17.92 -1.56 -0.06
C GLY A 188 -17.61 -1.65 1.42
N ARG A 189 -18.65 -1.97 2.20
CA ARG A 189 -18.50 -2.25 3.62
C ARG A 189 -17.89 -3.64 3.79
N ILE A 190 -16.84 -3.72 4.60
CA ILE A 190 -16.10 -4.95 4.89
C ILE A 190 -16.18 -5.22 6.39
N ASP A 191 -16.46 -6.44 6.82
CA ASP A 191 -16.44 -6.79 8.24
C ASP A 191 -15.04 -6.58 8.85
N ARG A 192 -14.93 -5.92 10.01
CA ARG A 192 -13.63 -5.68 10.66
C ARG A 192 -12.95 -6.96 11.11
N ALA A 193 -13.73 -8.00 11.44
CA ALA A 193 -13.20 -9.27 11.92
C ALA A 193 -12.22 -9.92 10.93
N ILE A 194 -12.29 -9.60 9.63
CA ILE A 194 -11.38 -10.18 8.63
C ILE A 194 -9.92 -9.73 8.79
N PHE A 195 -9.69 -8.60 9.47
CA PHE A 195 -8.36 -8.00 9.65
C PHE A 195 -7.68 -8.43 10.94
N ALA A 196 -8.43 -9.04 11.87
CA ALA A 196 -7.87 -9.65 13.07
C ALA A 196 -7.01 -10.87 12.69
N PRO A 197 -5.97 -11.21 13.47
CA PRO A 197 -5.27 -12.47 13.29
C PRO A 197 -6.25 -13.65 13.38
N PRO A 198 -6.06 -14.72 12.59
CA PRO A 198 -6.89 -15.91 12.71
C PRO A 198 -6.85 -16.44 14.14
N THR A 199 -8.01 -16.72 14.72
CA THR A 199 -8.09 -17.41 16.01
C THR A 199 -7.55 -18.83 15.83
N ALA A 200 -6.72 -19.31 16.75
CA ALA A 200 -6.34 -20.72 16.76
C ALA A 200 -7.62 -21.59 16.87
N PRO A 201 -7.69 -22.74 16.16
CA PRO A 201 -8.81 -23.66 16.28
C PRO A 201 -8.96 -24.22 17.70
#